data_AF-A0A8C7PNG4-F1
#
_entry.id   AF-A0A8C7PNG4-F1
#
_cell.length_a   1.000
_cell.length_b   1.000
_cell.length_c   1.000
_cell.angle_alpha   90.00
_cell.angle_beta   90.00
_cell.angle_gamma   90.00
#
_symmetry.space_group_name_H-M   'P 1'
#
loop_
_entity.id
_entity.type
_entity.pdbx_description
1 polymer ?
#
loop_
_entity_poly.entity_id
_entity_poly.type
_entity_poly.pdbx_seq_one_letter_code
_entity_poly.pdbx_strand_id
1 'polypeptide(L)'
;MHMCMHFVQDDCMFGSKCKRQHVIDQHGLHMLEERGLSGDIIKDLPFVYQNLHRLNTPTTPYNAKEHVGELVSRPVIKKEDRKEICLHFIRRNCRFQDQCIRVHFNLPYKWEVFDGNDWIHLHHTEDIEKAFCDPRNTHSPGSRPVDFLTMTQESDPVRRLSTVSSVTKPAHYILTTEWLWYYKGDHENWIEFGRPDDKQRMTSLSSRELEEAYLADGSAEVTIMKGHRNYYLSFQDMYQRNPKHNTKRRVRRRPRFISIMEVENKTAP
;
A
#
# COMPACT_ATOMS: atom_id res chain seq x y z
N MET A 1 9.35 -14.53 33.02
CA MET A 1 8.88 -13.21 32.55
C MET A 1 7.35 -13.21 32.60
N HIS A 2 6.71 -12.18 33.16
CA HIS A 2 5.25 -12.11 33.25
C HIS A 2 4.71 -10.99 32.35
N MET A 3 4.25 -11.37 31.16
CA MET A 3 3.60 -10.46 30.23
C MET A 3 2.14 -10.22 30.59
N CYS A 4 1.61 -9.08 30.17
CA CYS A 4 0.19 -8.78 30.30
C CYS A 4 -0.65 -9.75 29.45
N MET A 5 -1.44 -10.61 30.10
CA MET A 5 -2.35 -11.51 29.39
C MET A 5 -3.33 -10.74 28.49
N HIS A 6 -3.86 -9.61 28.96
CA HIS A 6 -4.76 -8.77 28.16
C HIS A 6 -4.07 -8.13 26.94
N PHE A 7 -2.76 -7.93 27.00
CA PHE A 7 -2.01 -7.50 25.83
C PHE A 7 -1.89 -8.64 24.83
N VAL A 8 -1.64 -9.87 25.29
CA VAL A 8 -1.60 -11.08 24.46
C VAL A 8 -2.97 -11.38 23.82
N GLN A 9 -4.06 -10.96 24.46
CA GLN A 9 -5.45 -11.15 24.04
C GLN A 9 -6.04 -9.99 23.22
N ASP A 10 -5.24 -8.95 22.91
CA ASP A 10 -5.67 -7.73 22.20
C ASP A 10 -6.78 -6.91 22.90
N ASP A 11 -6.99 -7.07 24.21
CA ASP A 11 -8.05 -6.39 24.99
C ASP A 11 -7.50 -5.48 26.11
N CYS A 12 -6.20 -5.21 26.13
CA CYS A 12 -5.60 -4.34 27.16
C CYS A 12 -5.96 -2.86 26.98
N MET A 13 -6.84 -2.38 27.85
CA MET A 13 -7.36 -1.00 27.86
C MET A 13 -6.36 0.06 28.35
N PHE A 14 -5.22 -0.35 28.93
CA PHE A 14 -4.29 0.58 29.61
C PHE A 14 -3.07 0.98 28.76
N GLY A 15 -2.86 0.35 27.61
CA GLY A 15 -1.77 0.69 26.68
C GLY A 15 -0.40 0.80 27.37
N SER A 16 0.30 1.92 27.15
CA SER A 16 1.60 2.22 27.78
C SER A 16 1.54 2.52 29.28
N LYS A 17 0.35 2.75 29.84
CA LYS A 17 0.11 2.95 31.28
C LYS A 17 -0.24 1.64 32.00
N CYS A 18 -0.16 0.49 31.32
CA CYS A 18 -0.47 -0.79 31.92
C CYS A 18 0.54 -1.16 33.01
N LYS A 19 0.05 -1.63 34.15
CA LYS A 19 0.89 -2.10 35.26
C LYS A 19 1.64 -3.40 34.95
N ARG A 20 1.29 -4.08 33.85
CA ARG A 20 1.92 -5.31 33.36
C ARG A 20 2.73 -5.04 32.10
N GLN A 21 3.76 -5.83 31.87
CA GLN A 21 4.70 -5.62 30.77
C GLN A 21 4.07 -5.97 29.41
N HIS A 22 4.17 -5.03 28.46
CA HIS A 22 3.83 -5.23 27.04
C HIS A 22 5.08 -5.36 26.16
N VAL A 23 6.25 -5.02 26.72
CA VAL A 23 7.56 -5.09 26.08
C VAL A 23 8.52 -5.76 27.06
N ILE A 24 9.53 -6.45 26.54
CA ILE A 24 10.59 -7.04 27.36
C ILE A 24 11.49 -5.93 27.88
N ASP A 25 11.67 -5.87 29.20
CA ASP A 25 12.56 -4.90 29.83
C ASP A 25 14.03 -5.27 29.60
N GLN A 26 14.92 -4.33 29.90
CA GLN A 26 16.36 -4.51 29.65
C GLN A 26 16.96 -5.69 30.44
N HIS A 27 16.40 -5.99 31.61
CA HIS A 27 16.80 -7.15 32.41
C HIS A 27 16.36 -8.48 31.78
N GLY A 28 15.11 -8.56 31.31
CA GLY A 28 14.59 -9.72 30.58
C GLY A 28 15.29 -9.94 29.24
N LEU A 29 15.71 -8.86 28.57
CA LEU A 29 16.47 -8.92 27.34
C LEU A 29 17.82 -9.60 27.57
N HIS A 30 18.62 -9.12 28.53
CA HIS A 30 19.92 -9.71 28.88
C HIS A 30 19.80 -11.20 29.26
N MET A 31 18.80 -11.55 30.07
CA MET A 31 18.55 -12.94 30.52
C MET A 31 18.18 -13.91 29.39
N LEU A 32 17.61 -13.40 28.30
CA LEU A 32 17.21 -14.18 27.13
C LEU A 32 18.34 -14.24 26.09
N GLU A 33 19.16 -13.19 26.00
CA GLU A 33 20.40 -13.17 25.20
C GLU A 33 21.43 -14.17 25.75
N GLU A 34 21.61 -14.24 27.08
CA GLU A 34 22.45 -15.26 27.73
C GLU A 34 21.98 -16.70 27.48
N ARG A 35 20.71 -16.88 27.08
CA ARG A 35 20.15 -18.18 26.70
C ARG A 35 20.18 -18.44 25.19
N GLY A 36 20.86 -17.58 24.42
CA GLY A 36 21.13 -17.78 23.00
C GLY A 36 20.06 -17.23 22.05
N LEU A 37 19.14 -16.38 22.52
CA LEU A 37 18.20 -15.67 21.64
C LEU A 37 18.80 -14.33 21.20
N SER A 38 18.68 -13.99 19.91
CA SER A 38 19.11 -12.67 19.42
C SER A 38 18.20 -11.56 19.95
N GLY A 39 18.75 -10.38 20.25
CA GLY A 39 18.00 -9.22 20.72
C GLY A 39 16.79 -8.82 19.85
N ASP A 40 16.85 -9.08 18.54
CA ASP A 40 15.74 -8.78 17.62
C ASP A 40 14.55 -9.74 17.85
N ILE A 41 14.80 -11.06 17.92
CA ILE A 41 13.78 -12.06 18.28
C ILE A 41 13.16 -11.76 19.65
N ILE A 42 13.97 -11.31 20.62
CA ILE A 42 13.51 -11.01 21.97
C ILE A 42 12.52 -9.83 21.98
N LYS A 43 12.79 -8.78 21.18
CA LYS A 43 11.86 -7.66 21.02
C LYS A 43 10.55 -8.07 20.36
N ASP A 44 10.59 -9.11 19.52
CA ASP A 44 9.43 -9.63 18.80
C ASP A 44 8.59 -10.63 19.61
N LEU A 45 9.14 -11.22 20.68
CA LEU A 45 8.45 -12.20 21.52
C LEU A 45 7.04 -11.78 21.96
N PRO A 46 6.78 -10.53 22.39
CA PRO A 46 5.44 -10.13 22.78
C PRO A 46 4.40 -10.26 21.65
N PHE A 47 4.81 -10.00 20.41
CA PHE A 47 3.97 -10.13 19.21
C PHE A 47 3.84 -11.60 18.78
N VAL A 48 4.90 -12.41 18.98
CA VAL A 48 4.84 -13.87 18.76
C VAL A 48 3.81 -14.50 19.68
N TYR A 49 3.78 -14.14 20.97
CA TYR A 49 2.77 -14.65 21.91
C TYR A 49 1.35 -14.20 21.58
N GLN A 50 1.15 -12.95 21.11
CA GLN A 50 -0.14 -12.49 20.58
C GLN A 50 -0.58 -13.35 19.39
N ASN A 51 0.31 -13.58 18.43
CA ASN A 51 0.01 -14.43 17.27
C ASN A 51 -0.31 -15.86 17.70
N LEU A 52 0.43 -16.43 18.64
CA LEU A 52 0.19 -17.77 19.18
C LEU A 52 -1.19 -17.87 19.87
N HIS A 53 -1.60 -16.86 20.62
CA HIS A 53 -2.92 -16.83 21.26
C HIS A 53 -4.06 -16.75 20.23
N ARG A 54 -3.90 -15.97 19.16
CA ARG A 54 -4.87 -15.90 18.05
C ARG A 54 -5.03 -17.24 17.34
N LEU A 55 -3.96 -18.01 17.20
CA LEU A 55 -4.00 -19.33 16.56
C LEU A 55 -4.62 -20.41 17.46
N ASN A 56 -4.50 -20.28 18.77
CA ASN A 56 -4.91 -21.31 19.74
C ASN A 56 -6.29 -21.09 20.36
N THR A 57 -6.98 -19.98 20.05
CA THR A 57 -8.33 -19.73 20.58
C THR A 57 -9.42 -20.31 19.64
N PRO A 58 -10.19 -21.32 20.07
CA PRO A 58 -11.32 -21.81 19.30
C PRO A 58 -12.44 -20.76 19.31
N THR A 59 -12.84 -20.30 18.13
CA THR A 59 -13.99 -19.41 17.94
C THR A 59 -15.27 -20.12 18.39
N THR A 60 -15.90 -19.62 19.45
CA THR A 60 -17.24 -20.05 19.86
C THR A 60 -18.29 -19.40 18.95
N PRO A 61 -19.25 -20.15 18.37
CA PRO A 61 -20.30 -19.59 17.52
C PRO A 61 -21.45 -19.05 18.39
N TYR A 62 -21.71 -17.75 18.33
CA TYR A 62 -22.86 -17.15 19.03
C TYR A 62 -24.11 -17.20 18.13
N ASN A 63 -25.04 -18.09 18.50
CA ASN A 63 -26.47 -18.16 18.21
C ASN A 63 -26.95 -17.93 16.77
N ALA A 64 -27.16 -19.05 16.08
CA ALA A 64 -28.13 -19.15 14.99
C ALA A 64 -29.57 -19.02 15.54
N LYS A 65 -30.32 -18.06 15.00
CA LYS A 65 -31.76 -18.27 14.77
C LYS A 65 -31.95 -18.39 13.27
N GLU A 66 -32.44 -19.56 12.88
CA GLU A 66 -32.75 -19.96 11.53
C GLU A 66 -33.75 -19.01 10.89
N HIS A 67 -33.42 -18.50 9.71
CA HIS A 67 -34.42 -18.22 8.70
C HIS A 67 -33.91 -18.81 7.39
N VAL A 68 -34.63 -19.85 6.95
CA VAL A 68 -34.47 -20.52 5.67
C VAL A 68 -34.69 -19.48 4.57
N GLY A 69 -33.70 -19.32 3.69
CA GLY A 69 -33.76 -18.40 2.55
C GLY A 69 -32.52 -18.49 1.67
N GLU A 70 -32.65 -19.28 0.61
CA GLU A 70 -31.90 -19.27 -0.66
C GLU A 70 -30.36 -19.26 -0.66
N LEU A 71 -29.82 -20.38 -1.14
CA LEU A 71 -28.44 -20.58 -1.58
C LEU A 71 -28.10 -19.63 -2.74
N VAL A 72 -27.65 -18.42 -2.43
CA VAL A 72 -26.79 -17.67 -3.33
C VAL A 72 -25.36 -18.09 -3.01
N SER A 73 -24.78 -18.92 -3.88
CA SER A 73 -23.37 -19.31 -3.84
C SER A 73 -22.48 -18.08 -3.68
N ARG A 74 -21.97 -17.85 -2.46
CA ARG A 74 -20.97 -16.81 -2.21
C ARG A 74 -19.71 -17.17 -2.99
N PRO A 75 -19.15 -16.26 -3.81
CA PRO A 75 -17.87 -16.52 -4.45
C PRO A 75 -16.81 -16.66 -3.36
N VAL A 76 -16.15 -17.82 -3.31
CA VAL A 76 -14.94 -18.02 -2.50
C VAL A 76 -13.85 -17.20 -3.16
N ILE A 77 -13.70 -15.95 -2.74
CA ILE A 77 -12.61 -15.08 -3.21
C ILE A 77 -11.30 -15.68 -2.70
N LYS A 78 -10.49 -16.23 -3.62
CA LYS A 78 -9.17 -16.75 -3.31
C LYS A 78 -8.30 -15.62 -2.74
N LYS A 79 -7.40 -15.94 -1.79
CA LYS A 79 -6.47 -14.94 -1.21
C LYS A 79 -5.69 -14.16 -2.27
N GLU A 80 -5.43 -14.79 -3.42
CA GLU A 80 -4.72 -14.22 -4.58
C GLU A 80 -5.45 -13.08 -5.27
N ASP A 81 -6.78 -12.98 -5.14
CA ASP A 81 -7.59 -11.94 -5.78
C ASP A 81 -7.66 -10.63 -4.96
N ARG A 82 -7.11 -10.63 -3.75
CA ARG A 82 -7.17 -9.47 -2.84
C ARG A 82 -6.13 -8.43 -3.22
N LYS A 83 -6.47 -7.59 -4.19
CA LYS A 83 -5.56 -6.58 -4.76
C LYS A 83 -5.57 -5.23 -4.02
N GLU A 84 -6.52 -5.03 -3.10
CA GLU A 84 -6.70 -3.75 -2.41
C GLU A 84 -6.54 -3.86 -0.89
N ILE A 85 -5.93 -2.84 -0.30
CA ILE A 85 -5.80 -2.66 1.15
C ILE A 85 -7.11 -2.08 1.70
N CYS A 86 -7.55 -2.61 2.84
CA CYS A 86 -8.78 -2.20 3.52
C CYS A 86 -8.61 -0.84 4.21
N LEU A 87 -9.18 0.22 3.63
CA LEU A 87 -9.21 1.54 4.26
C LEU A 87 -9.81 1.55 5.67
N HIS A 88 -10.85 0.76 5.92
CA HIS A 88 -11.48 0.70 7.23
C HIS A 88 -10.58 0.04 8.27
N PHE A 89 -9.71 -0.88 7.86
CA PHE A 89 -8.76 -1.52 8.77
C PHE A 89 -7.69 -0.52 9.21
N ILE A 90 -7.14 0.26 8.27
CA ILE A 90 -6.17 1.32 8.60
C ILE A 90 -6.76 2.31 9.62
N ARG A 91 -8.06 2.61 9.51
CA ARG A 91 -8.80 3.49 10.44
C ARG A 91 -9.34 2.76 11.69
N ARG A 92 -8.93 1.51 11.94
CA ARG A 92 -9.36 0.66 13.08
C ARG A 92 -10.88 0.45 13.20
N ASN A 93 -11.60 0.56 12.08
CA ASN A 93 -13.06 0.53 11.99
C ASN A 93 -13.57 -0.60 11.07
N CYS A 94 -12.73 -1.56 10.67
CA CYS A 94 -13.15 -2.69 9.87
C CYS A 94 -13.96 -3.70 10.72
N ARG A 95 -15.22 -3.90 10.38
CA ARG A 95 -16.12 -4.85 11.07
C ARG A 95 -15.98 -6.30 10.61
N PHE A 96 -15.29 -6.52 9.49
CA PHE A 96 -15.21 -7.85 8.87
C PHE A 96 -14.04 -8.70 9.36
N GLN A 97 -13.08 -8.11 10.08
CA GLN A 97 -11.92 -8.82 10.65
C GLN A 97 -11.32 -9.80 9.60
N ASP A 98 -11.16 -11.08 9.93
CA ASP A 98 -10.55 -12.07 9.03
C ASP A 98 -11.41 -12.43 7.81
N GLN A 99 -12.69 -12.08 7.83
CA GLN A 99 -13.61 -12.26 6.70
C GLN A 99 -13.58 -11.07 5.72
N CYS A 100 -12.82 -10.01 6.00
CA CYS A 100 -12.72 -8.88 5.08
C CYS A 100 -12.15 -9.34 3.75
N ILE A 101 -12.77 -9.01 2.62
CA ILE A 101 -12.27 -9.40 1.29
C ILE A 101 -11.02 -8.62 0.86
N ARG A 102 -10.66 -7.57 1.60
CA ARG A 102 -9.48 -6.72 1.34
C ARG A 102 -8.32 -7.13 2.25
N VAL A 103 -7.12 -6.67 1.91
CA VAL A 103 -5.91 -6.91 2.71
C VAL A 103 -5.92 -6.00 3.94
N HIS A 104 -5.74 -6.59 5.11
CA HIS A 104 -5.53 -5.85 6.36
C HIS A 104 -4.04 -5.53 6.49
N PHE A 105 -3.70 -4.26 6.33
CA PHE A 105 -2.34 -3.74 6.47
C PHE A 105 -2.40 -2.33 7.05
N ASN A 106 -1.40 -1.95 7.85
CA ASN A 106 -1.42 -0.69 8.61
C ASN A 106 -1.06 0.54 7.77
N LEU A 107 -0.53 0.33 6.56
CA LEU A 107 -0.14 1.39 5.62
C LEU A 107 -1.03 1.36 4.38
N PRO A 108 -1.18 2.48 3.65
CA PRO A 108 -1.98 2.54 2.43
C PRO A 108 -1.29 1.90 1.21
N TYR A 109 -0.08 1.39 1.40
CA TYR A 109 0.72 0.65 0.42
C TYR A 109 1.37 -0.56 1.10
N LYS A 110 1.56 -1.64 0.34
CA LYS A 110 2.29 -2.83 0.77
C LYS A 110 3.07 -3.40 -0.41
N TRP A 111 4.34 -3.70 -0.19
CA TRP A 111 5.20 -4.33 -1.20
C TRP A 111 5.45 -5.80 -0.87
N GLU A 112 5.33 -6.65 -1.88
CA GLU A 112 5.50 -8.09 -1.75
C GLU A 112 6.31 -8.65 -2.92
N VAL A 113 7.16 -9.63 -2.65
CA VAL A 113 7.93 -10.40 -3.65
C VAL A 113 7.41 -11.84 -3.66
N PHE A 114 7.34 -12.44 -4.83
CA PHE A 114 6.92 -13.83 -4.99
C PHE A 114 8.13 -14.76 -4.93
N ASP A 115 8.17 -15.66 -3.94
CA ASP A 115 9.30 -16.57 -3.71
C ASP A 115 9.21 -17.89 -4.51
N GLY A 116 8.24 -17.98 -5.43
CA GLY A 116 7.89 -19.20 -6.15
C GLY A 116 6.67 -19.92 -5.56
N ASN A 117 6.31 -19.65 -4.31
CA ASN A 117 5.23 -20.34 -3.61
C ASN A 117 4.17 -19.38 -3.04
N ASP A 118 4.58 -18.27 -2.42
CA ASP A 118 3.67 -17.25 -1.89
C ASP A 118 4.22 -15.82 -2.05
N TRP A 119 3.37 -14.83 -1.81
CA TRP A 119 3.73 -13.42 -1.77
C TRP A 119 4.25 -13.04 -0.38
N ILE A 120 5.57 -12.83 -0.29
CA ILE A 120 6.26 -12.46 0.94
C ILE A 120 6.37 -10.93 1.04
N HIS A 121 6.05 -10.39 2.21
CA HIS A 121 6.18 -8.96 2.49
C HIS A 121 7.64 -8.49 2.51
N LEU A 122 7.93 -7.39 1.79
CA LEU A 122 9.24 -6.74 1.81
C LEU A 122 9.36 -5.78 3.01
N HIS A 123 10.34 -6.03 3.89
CA HIS A 123 10.51 -5.30 5.16
C HIS A 123 10.77 -3.79 5.00
N HIS A 124 11.51 -3.35 3.97
CA HIS A 124 11.83 -1.94 3.71
C HIS A 124 10.73 -1.20 2.92
N THR A 125 9.46 -1.44 3.27
CA THR A 125 8.30 -1.01 2.46
C THR A 125 8.19 0.51 2.30
N GLU A 126 8.55 1.30 3.33
CA GLU A 126 8.50 2.77 3.26
C GLU A 126 9.60 3.33 2.34
N ASP A 127 10.82 2.80 2.40
CA ASP A 127 11.93 3.23 1.53
C ASP A 127 11.65 2.89 0.06
N ILE A 128 11.11 1.69 -0.18
CA ILE A 128 10.69 1.25 -1.52
C ILE A 128 9.57 2.15 -2.03
N GLU A 129 8.54 2.42 -1.21
CA GLU A 129 7.42 3.30 -1.60
C GLU A 129 7.91 4.71 -1.90
N LYS A 130 8.72 5.30 -1.01
CA LYS A 130 9.30 6.63 -1.19
C LYS A 130 10.08 6.74 -2.49
N ALA A 131 10.89 5.72 -2.80
CA ALA A 131 11.63 5.66 -4.04
C ALA A 131 10.70 5.50 -5.25
N PHE A 132 9.68 4.66 -5.15
CA PHE A 132 8.70 4.44 -6.22
C PHE A 132 7.91 5.70 -6.55
N CYS A 133 7.46 6.46 -5.54
CA CYS A 133 6.70 7.70 -5.68
C CYS A 133 7.42 8.75 -6.53
N ASP A 134 8.77 8.76 -6.53
CA ASP A 134 9.54 9.66 -7.38
C ASP A 134 9.60 9.13 -8.83
N PRO A 135 9.01 9.84 -9.81
CA PRO A 135 9.02 9.41 -11.19
C PRO A 135 10.41 9.40 -11.82
N ARG A 136 11.48 9.88 -11.18
CA ARG A 136 12.86 9.75 -11.68
C ARG A 136 13.43 8.36 -11.43
N ASN A 137 13.07 7.76 -10.30
CA ASN A 137 13.63 6.48 -9.89
C ASN A 137 13.08 5.33 -10.74
N THR A 138 13.98 4.41 -11.10
CA THR A 138 13.63 3.13 -11.73
C THR A 138 13.86 1.96 -10.80
N HIS A 139 14.56 2.16 -9.69
CA HIS A 139 14.90 1.12 -8.72
C HIS A 139 14.68 1.61 -7.29
N SER A 140 14.39 0.69 -6.38
CA SER A 140 14.44 0.96 -4.94
C SER A 140 15.90 1.06 -4.44
N PRO A 141 16.15 1.66 -3.27
CA PRO A 141 17.44 1.55 -2.60
C PRO A 141 17.66 0.11 -2.07
N GLY A 142 18.90 -0.20 -1.69
CA GLY A 142 19.28 -1.46 -1.04
C GLY A 142 20.13 -2.39 -1.91
N SER A 143 20.61 -3.48 -1.31
CA SER A 143 21.47 -4.48 -1.96
C SER A 143 20.72 -5.35 -2.96
N ARG A 144 19.43 -5.61 -2.72
CA ARG A 144 18.51 -6.30 -3.63
C ARG A 144 17.41 -5.33 -4.06
N PRO A 145 17.66 -4.43 -5.02
CA PRO A 145 16.71 -3.40 -5.40
C PRO A 145 15.53 -3.99 -6.18
N VAL A 146 14.34 -3.43 -5.97
CA VAL A 146 13.16 -3.67 -6.81
C VAL A 146 13.29 -2.82 -8.07
N ASP A 147 13.20 -3.41 -9.26
CA ASP A 147 13.03 -2.71 -10.53
C ASP A 147 11.55 -2.32 -10.72
N PHE A 148 11.30 -1.01 -10.73
CA PHE A 148 9.96 -0.43 -10.84
C PHE A 148 9.38 -0.42 -12.25
N LEU A 149 10.17 -0.75 -13.27
CA LEU A 149 9.73 -0.83 -14.66
C LEU A 149 9.27 -2.25 -14.99
N THR A 150 10.05 -3.25 -14.58
CA THR A 150 9.72 -4.66 -14.78
C THR A 150 8.84 -5.23 -13.67
N MET A 151 8.75 -4.54 -12.52
CA MET A 151 8.11 -5.04 -11.30
C MET A 151 8.73 -6.38 -10.85
N THR A 152 10.06 -6.42 -10.75
CA THR A 152 10.82 -7.59 -10.31
C THR A 152 11.91 -7.21 -9.30
N GLN A 153 12.34 -8.17 -8.48
CA GLN A 153 13.55 -8.09 -7.67
C GLN A 153 14.46 -9.24 -8.14
N GLU A 154 15.58 -8.89 -8.79
CA GLU A 154 16.36 -9.86 -9.58
C GLU A 154 15.47 -10.52 -10.65
N SER A 155 15.11 -11.79 -10.47
CA SER A 155 14.18 -12.54 -11.33
C SER A 155 12.77 -12.65 -10.76
N ASP A 156 12.58 -12.32 -9.48
CA ASP A 156 11.37 -12.66 -8.74
C ASP A 156 10.30 -11.58 -8.95
N PRO A 157 9.05 -11.95 -9.29
CA PRO A 157 7.97 -10.99 -9.46
C PRO A 157 7.70 -10.20 -8.18
N VAL A 158 7.50 -8.90 -8.31
CA VAL A 158 7.15 -7.99 -7.22
C VAL A 158 5.78 -7.37 -7.49
N ARG A 159 4.98 -7.17 -6.45
CA ARG A 159 3.73 -6.43 -6.54
C ARG A 159 3.62 -5.37 -5.45
N ARG A 160 2.91 -4.31 -5.79
CA ARG A 160 2.48 -3.25 -4.87
C ARG A 160 0.97 -3.33 -4.70
N LEU A 161 0.52 -3.57 -3.48
CA LEU A 161 -0.89 -3.41 -3.10
C LEU A 161 -1.12 -1.98 -2.62
N SER A 162 -2.32 -1.47 -2.85
CA SER A 162 -2.68 -0.11 -2.44
C SER A 162 -4.09 -0.03 -1.89
N THR A 163 -4.39 1.04 -1.17
CA THR A 163 -5.78 1.44 -0.95
C THR A 163 -6.42 1.84 -2.29
N VAL A 164 -7.74 1.93 -2.29
CA VAL A 164 -8.51 2.37 -3.45
C VAL A 164 -8.05 3.76 -3.93
N SER A 165 -8.16 4.01 -5.24
CA SER A 165 -7.80 5.30 -5.85
C SER A 165 -8.67 6.44 -5.30
N SER A 166 -8.05 7.58 -5.00
CA SER A 166 -8.71 8.75 -4.41
C SER A 166 -9.86 9.31 -5.25
N VAL A 167 -9.81 9.12 -6.58
CA VAL A 167 -10.87 9.60 -7.49
C VAL A 167 -12.17 8.81 -7.39
N THR A 168 -12.12 7.60 -6.80
CA THR A 168 -13.29 6.71 -6.65
C THR A 168 -14.04 6.91 -5.34
N LYS A 169 -13.52 7.75 -4.44
CA LYS A 169 -14.08 8.00 -3.11
C LYS A 169 -14.23 9.49 -2.84
N PRO A 170 -15.22 9.88 -2.02
CA PRO A 170 -15.32 11.26 -1.56
C PRO A 170 -14.07 11.70 -0.77
N ALA A 171 -13.78 13.01 -0.77
CA ALA A 171 -12.58 13.59 -0.17
C ALA A 171 -12.40 13.32 1.35
N HIS A 172 -13.47 12.99 2.08
CA HIS A 172 -13.39 12.64 3.51
C HIS A 172 -12.84 11.22 3.77
N TYR A 173 -12.68 10.40 2.73
CA TYR A 173 -11.92 9.17 2.80
C TYR A 173 -10.43 9.49 2.78
N ILE A 174 -9.87 9.69 3.97
CA ILE A 174 -8.41 9.83 4.13
C ILE A 174 -7.70 8.53 3.74
N LEU A 175 -6.43 8.63 3.36
CA LEU A 175 -5.54 7.49 3.06
C LEU A 175 -5.93 6.67 1.82
N THR A 176 -6.83 7.17 0.98
CA THR A 176 -6.95 6.70 -0.41
C THR A 176 -5.67 7.00 -1.17
N THR A 177 -5.32 6.16 -2.14
CA THR A 177 -4.11 6.36 -2.94
C THR A 177 -4.37 7.45 -3.98
N GLU A 178 -3.68 8.58 -3.85
CA GLU A 178 -3.68 9.64 -4.87
C GLU A 178 -2.65 9.33 -5.94
N TRP A 179 -3.12 9.07 -7.17
CA TRP A 179 -2.26 8.79 -8.30
C TRP A 179 -1.94 10.05 -9.08
N LEU A 180 -0.65 10.27 -9.32
CA LEU A 180 -0.08 11.38 -10.05
C LEU A 180 0.48 10.88 -11.38
N TRP A 181 0.24 11.65 -12.43
CA TRP A 181 0.69 11.35 -13.77
C TRP A 181 1.77 12.34 -14.17
N TYR A 182 2.85 11.82 -14.75
CA TYR A 182 4.00 12.62 -15.17
C TYR A 182 4.38 12.32 -16.61
N TYR A 183 4.82 13.33 -17.35
CA TYR A 183 5.50 13.14 -18.63
C TYR A 183 6.94 13.60 -18.53
N LYS A 184 7.80 12.98 -19.35
CA LYS A 184 9.22 13.32 -19.44
C LYS A 184 9.41 14.61 -20.25
N GLY A 185 9.89 15.65 -19.59
CA GLY A 185 10.28 16.94 -20.15
C GLY A 185 11.58 16.87 -20.96
N ASP A 186 12.04 18.03 -21.45
CA ASP A 186 13.20 18.14 -22.34
C ASP A 186 14.53 17.99 -21.60
N HIS A 187 14.58 18.37 -20.32
CA HIS A 187 15.79 18.33 -19.50
C HIS A 187 15.81 17.11 -18.57
N GLU A 188 15.25 15.98 -19.03
CA GLU A 188 15.09 14.75 -18.23
C GLU A 188 14.26 14.95 -16.95
N ASN A 189 13.58 16.08 -16.81
CA ASN A 189 12.68 16.39 -15.71
C ASN A 189 11.32 15.70 -15.91
N TRP A 190 10.71 15.24 -14.82
CA TRP A 190 9.35 14.71 -14.84
C TRP A 190 8.39 15.80 -14.41
N ILE A 191 7.42 16.10 -15.27
CA ILE A 191 6.46 17.19 -15.04
C ILE A 191 5.07 16.58 -14.84
N GLU A 192 4.42 16.96 -13.74
CA GLU A 192 3.07 16.50 -13.40
C GLU A 192 2.04 17.08 -14.38
N PHE A 193 1.10 16.26 -14.85
CA PHE A 193 -0.04 16.72 -15.64
C PHE A 193 -0.94 17.63 -14.80
N GLY A 194 -1.30 18.78 -15.35
CA GLY A 194 -2.08 19.83 -14.70
C GLY A 194 -1.24 20.83 -13.90
N ARG A 195 0.08 20.64 -13.81
CA ARG A 195 1.00 21.60 -13.19
C ARG A 195 1.75 22.42 -14.25
N PRO A 196 2.13 23.68 -13.95
CA PRO A 196 2.91 24.49 -14.86
C PRO A 196 4.31 23.89 -15.07
N ASP A 197 4.76 23.83 -16.34
CA ASP A 197 6.15 23.51 -16.69
C ASP A 197 7.09 24.72 -16.48
N ASP A 198 8.38 24.55 -16.77
CA ASP A 198 9.39 25.62 -16.67
C ASP A 198 9.03 26.87 -17.51
N LYS A 199 8.15 26.74 -18.50
CA LYS A 199 7.64 27.81 -19.37
C LYS A 199 6.24 28.27 -18.96
N GLN A 200 5.79 27.94 -17.75
CA GLN A 200 4.46 28.25 -17.20
C GLN A 200 3.29 27.72 -18.03
N ARG A 201 3.51 26.65 -18.81
CA ARG A 201 2.44 26.01 -19.60
C ARG A 201 1.89 24.81 -18.85
N MET A 202 0.58 24.72 -18.80
CA MET A 202 -0.16 23.62 -18.20
C MET A 202 -0.78 22.73 -19.28
N THR A 203 -1.00 21.47 -18.93
CA THR A 203 -1.82 20.57 -19.74
C THR A 203 -3.30 20.79 -19.46
N SER A 204 -4.16 20.56 -20.45
CA SER A 204 -5.61 20.70 -20.30
C SER A 204 -6.23 19.71 -19.33
N LEU A 205 -5.59 18.56 -19.14
CA LEU A 205 -5.97 17.55 -18.17
C LEU A 205 -4.97 17.50 -17.02
N SER A 206 -5.51 17.40 -15.81
CA SER A 206 -4.81 17.16 -14.56
C SER A 206 -4.55 15.68 -14.32
N SER A 207 -3.63 15.37 -13.40
CA SER A 207 -3.41 13.99 -12.94
C SER A 207 -4.69 13.31 -12.45
N ARG A 208 -5.61 14.07 -11.84
CA ARG A 208 -6.90 13.55 -11.37
C ARG A 208 -7.78 13.10 -12.54
N GLU A 209 -7.96 13.93 -13.55
CA GLU A 209 -8.79 13.61 -14.73
C GLU A 209 -8.18 12.45 -15.54
N LEU A 210 -6.84 12.38 -15.61
CA LEU A 210 -6.15 11.24 -16.23
C LEU A 210 -6.33 9.94 -15.46
N GLU A 211 -6.32 9.99 -14.13
CA GLU A 211 -6.60 8.82 -13.30
C GLU A 211 -8.05 8.37 -13.43
N GLU A 212 -9.02 9.30 -13.51
CA GLU A 212 -10.42 8.98 -13.78
C GLU A 212 -10.59 8.28 -15.14
N ALA A 213 -9.94 8.80 -16.19
CA ALA A 213 -9.95 8.19 -17.52
C ALA A 213 -9.26 6.82 -17.56
N TYR A 214 -8.13 6.66 -16.86
CA TYR A 214 -7.39 5.40 -16.78
C TYR A 214 -8.19 4.29 -16.09
N LEU A 215 -8.92 4.63 -15.03
CA LEU A 215 -9.79 3.67 -14.34
C LEU A 215 -11.03 3.30 -15.16
N ALA A 216 -11.50 4.19 -16.04
CA ALA A 216 -12.59 3.89 -16.96
C ALA A 216 -12.14 2.95 -18.09
N ASP A 217 -10.96 3.21 -18.67
CA ASP A 217 -10.34 2.36 -19.69
C ASP A 217 -8.81 2.50 -19.67
N GLY A 218 -8.13 1.49 -19.11
CA GLY A 218 -6.67 1.46 -19.00
C GLY A 218 -5.92 1.25 -20.32
N SER A 219 -6.64 0.97 -21.41
CA SER A 219 -6.11 0.82 -22.77
C SER A 219 -6.42 2.01 -23.68
N ALA A 220 -7.19 2.99 -23.19
CA ALA A 220 -7.58 4.15 -23.96
C ALA A 220 -6.39 5.04 -24.33
N GLU A 221 -6.59 5.80 -25.42
CA GLU A 221 -5.77 6.94 -25.79
C GLU A 221 -6.55 8.23 -25.56
N VAL A 222 -5.98 9.16 -24.80
CA VAL A 222 -6.62 10.45 -24.48
C VAL A 222 -5.92 11.63 -25.16
N THR A 223 -6.68 12.64 -25.55
CA THR A 223 -6.14 13.86 -26.18
C THR A 223 -5.87 14.93 -25.11
N ILE A 224 -4.66 15.49 -25.13
CA ILE A 224 -4.21 16.50 -24.17
C ILE A 224 -3.71 17.72 -24.94
N MET A 225 -4.18 18.91 -24.54
CA MET A 225 -3.64 20.17 -25.05
C MET A 225 -2.59 20.71 -24.10
N LYS A 226 -1.48 21.22 -24.63
CA LYS A 226 -0.45 21.95 -23.86
C LYS A 226 -0.03 23.18 -24.63
N GLY A 227 -0.47 24.36 -24.18
CA GLY A 227 -0.44 25.58 -24.99
C GLY A 227 -1.26 25.39 -26.27
N HIS A 228 -0.69 25.68 -27.44
CA HIS A 228 -1.36 25.52 -28.74
C HIS A 228 -1.10 24.17 -29.43
N ARG A 229 -0.57 23.18 -28.69
CA ARG A 229 -0.20 21.86 -29.24
C ARG A 229 -1.08 20.77 -28.66
N ASN A 230 -1.53 19.88 -29.54
CA ASN A 230 -2.25 18.67 -29.18
C ASN A 230 -1.29 17.48 -29.08
N TYR A 231 -1.50 16.66 -28.07
CA TYR A 231 -0.77 15.44 -27.80
C TYR A 231 -1.76 14.30 -27.57
N TYR A 232 -1.37 13.09 -27.94
CA TYR A 232 -2.07 11.87 -27.57
C TYR A 232 -1.31 11.18 -26.45
N LEU A 233 -2.03 10.72 -25.43
CA LEU A 233 -1.49 9.95 -24.32
C LEU A 233 -2.06 8.53 -24.40
N SER A 234 -1.19 7.55 -24.62
CA SER A 234 -1.53 6.12 -24.54
C SER A 234 -1.28 5.61 -23.12
N PHE A 235 -2.33 5.14 -22.45
CA PHE A 235 -2.22 4.55 -21.11
C PHE A 235 -1.54 3.18 -21.15
N GLN A 236 -1.80 2.38 -22.18
CA GLN A 236 -1.21 1.06 -22.36
C GLN A 236 0.31 1.16 -22.58
N ASP A 237 0.74 2.05 -23.47
CA ASP A 237 2.15 2.18 -23.82
C ASP A 237 2.93 3.02 -22.80
N MET A 238 2.24 3.81 -21.98
CA MET A 238 2.85 4.81 -21.09
C MET A 238 3.69 5.83 -21.86
N TYR A 239 3.13 6.38 -22.94
CA TYR A 239 3.77 7.42 -23.74
C TYR A 239 2.81 8.53 -24.16
N GLN A 240 3.35 9.75 -24.19
CA GLN A 240 2.75 10.90 -24.84
C GLN A 240 3.39 11.09 -26.22
N ARG A 241 2.59 11.30 -27.26
CA ARG A 241 3.05 11.55 -28.63
C ARG A 241 2.45 12.82 -29.23
N ASN A 242 3.24 13.55 -30.01
CA ASN A 242 2.75 14.65 -30.83
C ASN A 242 2.58 14.18 -32.27
N PRO A 243 1.37 14.15 -32.83
CA PRO A 243 1.13 13.65 -34.19
C PRO A 243 1.77 14.52 -35.27
N LYS A 244 1.97 15.83 -35.02
CA LYS A 244 2.54 16.77 -36.00
C LYS A 244 4.06 16.75 -36.05
N HIS A 245 4.71 16.45 -34.92
CA HIS A 245 6.17 16.57 -34.78
C HIS A 245 6.88 15.24 -34.49
N ASN A 246 6.15 14.11 -34.48
CA ASN A 246 6.67 12.77 -34.15
C ASN A 246 7.49 12.70 -32.85
N THR A 247 7.27 13.62 -31.91
CA THR A 247 7.93 13.57 -30.60
C THR A 247 7.21 12.57 -29.71
N LYS A 248 7.96 11.63 -29.14
CA LYS A 248 7.46 10.63 -28.18
C LYS A 248 8.13 10.82 -26.82
N ARG A 249 7.35 11.00 -25.76
CA ARG A 249 7.81 11.24 -24.37
C ARG A 249 7.28 10.14 -23.47
N ARG A 250 8.13 9.59 -22.60
CA ARG A 250 7.70 8.62 -21.60
C ARG A 250 6.72 9.26 -20.62
N VAL A 251 5.79 8.45 -20.14
CA VAL A 251 4.84 8.81 -19.09
C VAL A 251 5.02 7.84 -17.91
N ARG A 252 4.82 8.34 -16.70
CA ARG A 252 4.85 7.54 -15.47
C ARG A 252 3.64 7.89 -14.62
N ARG A 253 2.97 6.85 -14.12
CA ARG A 253 1.93 6.93 -13.09
C ARG A 253 2.56 6.55 -11.75
N ARG A 254 2.57 7.45 -10.77
CA ARG A 254 3.16 7.25 -9.43
C ARG A 254 2.21 7.74 -8.33
N PRO A 255 2.13 7.06 -7.19
CA PRO A 255 1.31 7.52 -6.07
C PRO A 255 1.97 8.70 -5.35
N ARG A 256 1.18 9.58 -4.74
CA ARG A 256 1.70 10.56 -3.79
C ARG A 256 2.22 9.82 -2.55
N PHE A 257 3.47 10.08 -2.17
CA PHE A 257 4.07 9.48 -0.99
C PHE A 257 3.37 9.93 0.28
N ILE A 258 3.21 8.98 1.21
CA ILE A 258 2.76 9.23 2.57
C ILE A 258 3.64 8.40 3.52
N SER A 259 4.28 9.04 4.49
CA SER A 259 5.15 8.33 5.43
C SER A 259 4.34 7.57 6.48
N ILE A 260 4.98 6.62 7.15
CA ILE A 260 4.41 5.92 8.31
C ILE A 260 3.93 6.94 9.35
N MET A 261 4.77 7.93 9.66
CA MET A 261 4.45 9.01 10.60
C MET A 261 3.22 9.82 10.16
N GLU A 262 3.06 10.11 8.86
CA GLU A 262 1.88 10.83 8.36
C GLU A 262 0.61 9.98 8.43
N VAL A 263 0.70 8.66 8.21
CA VAL A 263 -0.43 7.73 8.41
C VAL A 263 -0.84 7.70 9.88
N GLU A 264 0.11 7.61 10.80
CA GLU A 264 -0.14 7.64 12.25
C GLU A 264 -0.81 8.95 12.67
N ASN A 265 -0.30 10.10 12.20
CA ASN A 265 -0.90 11.41 12.50
C ASN A 265 -2.33 11.55 11.97
N LYS A 266 -2.64 10.97 10.79
CA LYS A 266 -3.99 11.00 10.21
C LYS A 266 -4.95 10.00 10.84
N THR A 267 -4.46 8.99 11.55
CA THR A 267 -5.25 7.94 12.20
C THR A 267 -5.32 8.10 13.71
N ALA A 268 -4.58 9.05 14.28
CA ALA A 268 -4.66 9.44 15.68
C ALA A 268 -6.12 9.88 16.02
N PRO A 269 -6.65 9.43 17.17
CA PRO A 269 -8.01 9.75 17.61
C PRO A 269 -8.20 11.21 18.01
#